data_AF-A0A084SYB8-F1
#
_entry.id   AF-A0A084SYB8-F1
#
_cell.length_a   1.000
_cell.length_b   1.000
_cell.length_c   1.000
_cell.angle_alpha   90.00
_cell.angle_beta   90.00
_cell.angle_gamma   90.00
#
_symmetry.space_group_name_H-M   'P 1'
#
loop_
_entity.id
_entity.type
_entity.pdbx_description
1 polymer ?
#
loop_
_entity_poly.entity_id
_entity_poly.type
_entity_poly.pdbx_seq_one_letter_code
_entity_poly.pdbx_strand_id
1 'polypeptide(L)' 'MAHLPLETYQRLREELESVAARMRPETPVPLPQKYVRPVETRSILLENHIALYEVDPSRKRLTLREIALRSTQGV' A
#
# COMPACT_ATOMS: atom_id res chain seq x y z
N MET A 1 -3.55 20.56 11.04
CA MET A 1 -2.92 19.26 10.74
C MET A 1 -3.90 18.18 11.17
N ALA A 2 -4.39 17.35 10.26
CA ALA A 2 -5.27 16.24 10.62
C ALA A 2 -4.41 15.17 11.33
N HIS A 3 -4.69 14.92 12.59
CA HIS A 3 -3.97 13.92 13.37
C HIS A 3 -4.61 12.55 13.13
N LEU A 4 -3.84 11.61 12.60
CA LEU A 4 -4.28 10.22 12.46
C LEU A 4 -4.29 9.57 13.85
N PRO A 5 -5.35 8.84 14.26
CA PRO A 5 -5.31 8.07 15.49
C PRO A 5 -4.14 7.08 15.50
N LEU A 6 -3.50 6.90 16.66
CA LEU A 6 -2.33 6.03 16.80
C LEU A 6 -2.63 4.59 16.35
N GLU A 7 -3.79 4.06 16.72
CA GLU A 7 -4.23 2.72 16.32
C GLU A 7 -4.37 2.60 14.79
N THR A 8 -4.94 3.60 14.14
CA THR A 8 -5.06 3.64 12.67
C THR A 8 -3.68 3.66 12.01
N TYR A 9 -2.75 4.43 12.56
CA TYR A 9 -1.38 4.49 12.05
C TYR A 9 -0.66 3.14 12.19
N GLN A 10 -0.80 2.48 13.35
CA GLN A 10 -0.20 1.17 13.60
C GLN A 10 -0.74 0.11 12.63
N ARG A 11 -2.08 0.03 12.47
CA ARG A 11 -2.69 -0.89 11.51
C ARG A 11 -2.26 -0.61 10.06
N LEU A 12 -2.21 0.66 9.64
CA LEU A 12 -1.72 1.01 8.31
C LEU A 12 -0.28 0.56 8.09
N ARG A 13 0.57 0.77 9.09
CA ARG A 13 1.97 0.34 9.03
C ARG A 13 2.07 -1.18 8.87
N GLU A 14 1.35 -1.95 9.66
CA GLU A 14 1.35 -3.42 9.61
C GLU A 14 0.88 -3.93 8.24
N GLU A 15 -0.20 -3.36 7.70
CA GLU A 15 -0.71 -3.72 6.38
C GLU A 15 0.32 -3.42 5.27
N LEU A 16 0.94 -2.23 5.31
CA LEU A 16 1.97 -1.85 4.34
C LEU A 16 3.24 -2.71 4.46
N GLU A 17 3.61 -3.09 5.69
CA GLU A 17 4.75 -3.97 5.95
C GLU A 17 4.48 -5.38 5.42
N SER A 18 3.26 -5.90 5.56
CA SER A 18 2.82 -7.16 4.98
C SER A 18 2.89 -7.14 3.44
N VAL A 19 2.46 -6.04 2.82
CA VAL A 19 2.59 -5.86 1.36
C VAL A 19 4.07 -5.85 0.95
N ALA A 20 4.91 -5.11 1.67
CA ALA A 20 6.35 -5.05 1.40
C ALA A 20 7.04 -6.41 1.59
N ALA A 21 6.62 -7.20 2.58
CA ALA A 21 7.13 -8.55 2.80
C ALA A 21 6.85 -9.47 1.61
N ARG A 22 5.63 -9.42 1.05
CA ARG A 22 5.24 -10.19 -0.16
C ARG A 22 5.99 -9.78 -1.43
N MET A 23 6.58 -8.59 -1.46
CA MET A 23 7.39 -8.12 -2.59
C MET A 23 8.83 -8.70 -2.56
N ARG A 24 9.25 -9.30 -1.44
CA ARG A 24 10.54 -10.02 -1.36
C ARG A 24 10.34 -11.44 -1.90
N PRO A 25 11.04 -11.82 -2.98
CA PRO A 25 10.94 -13.20 -3.45
C PRO A 25 11.63 -14.13 -2.45
N GLU A 26 10.90 -15.12 -1.92
CA GLU A 26 11.44 -16.17 -1.04
C GLU A 26 12.28 -17.20 -1.82
N THR A 27 12.18 -17.20 -3.14
CA THR A 27 12.90 -18.12 -4.03
C THR A 27 13.31 -17.39 -5.31
N PRO A 28 14.55 -17.57 -5.82
CA PRO A 28 14.92 -17.04 -7.13
C PRO A 28 14.15 -17.82 -8.21
N VAL A 29 12.99 -17.31 -8.60
CA VAL A 29 12.23 -17.83 -9.74
C VAL A 29 13.02 -17.50 -11.02
N PRO A 30 13.24 -18.45 -11.95
CA PRO A 30 13.87 -18.15 -13.22
C PRO A 30 13.03 -17.09 -13.95
N LEU A 31 13.68 -15.96 -14.26
CA LEU A 31 13.05 -14.76 -14.81
C LEU A 31 12.38 -15.06 -16.17
N PRO A 32 11.07 -14.78 -16.36
CA PRO A 32 10.55 -14.56 -17.69
C PRO A 32 10.98 -13.18 -18.18
N GLN A 33 11.31 -13.12 -19.47
CA GLN A 33 11.83 -11.99 -20.22
C GLN A 33 11.00 -10.70 -20.05
N LYS A 34 11.69 -9.57 -19.83
CA LYS A 34 11.25 -8.18 -20.11
C LYS A 34 9.74 -7.90 -20.00
N TYR A 35 9.15 -8.06 -18.83
CA TYR A 35 7.88 -7.39 -18.50
C TYR A 35 8.14 -6.33 -17.45
N VAL A 36 8.21 -5.06 -17.88
CA VAL A 36 8.11 -3.92 -16.97
C VAL A 36 6.68 -3.94 -16.45
N ARG A 37 6.48 -4.40 -15.21
CA ARG A 37 5.16 -4.30 -14.58
C ARG A 37 4.89 -2.82 -14.29
N PRO A 38 3.71 -2.29 -14.65
CA PRO A 38 3.38 -0.90 -14.40
C PRO A 38 3.34 -0.62 -12.90
N VAL A 39 3.54 0.65 -12.54
CA VAL A 39 3.27 1.12 -11.17
C VAL A 39 1.77 1.02 -10.94
N GLU A 40 1.37 0.32 -9.88
CA GLU A 40 -0.03 0.13 -9.54
C GLU A 40 -0.39 1.03 -8.35
N THR A 41 -1.46 1.81 -8.49
CA THR A 41 -2.06 2.51 -7.35
C THR A 41 -3.07 1.58 -6.69
N ARG A 42 -2.91 1.38 -5.37
CA ARG A 42 -3.77 0.53 -4.55
C ARG A 42 -4.25 1.32 -3.33
N SER A 43 -5.28 0.80 -2.68
CA SER A 43 -5.87 1.40 -1.49
C SER A 43 -6.00 0.39 -0.35
N ILE A 44 -5.73 0.81 0.87
CA ILE A 44 -6.13 0.12 2.11
C ILE A 44 -7.30 0.88 2.72
N LEU A 45 -8.38 0.15 3.04
CA LEU A 45 -9.55 0.69 3.72
C LEU A 45 -9.46 0.31 5.20
N LEU A 46 -9.50 1.31 6.08
CA LEU A 46 -9.51 1.10 7.53
C LEU A 46 -10.60 1.97 8.16
N GLU A 47 -11.72 1.35 8.54
CA GLU A 47 -12.85 2.00 9.21
C GLU A 47 -13.28 3.28 8.48
N ASN A 48 -12.80 4.44 8.95
CA ASN A 48 -13.09 5.77 8.45
C ASN A 48 -11.96 6.39 7.63
N HIS A 49 -10.95 5.62 7.22
CA HIS A 49 -9.79 6.09 6.48
C HIS A 49 -9.54 5.26 5.22
N ILE A 50 -9.03 5.92 4.19
CA ILE A 50 -8.56 5.33 2.94
C ILE A 50 -7.10 5.75 2.77
N ALA A 51 -6.19 4.77 2.75
CA ALA A 51 -4.78 5.01 2.47
C ALA A 51 -4.47 4.59 1.03
N LEU A 52 -4.08 5.55 0.20
CA LEU A 52 -3.63 5.33 -1.17
C LEU A 52 -2.11 5.14 -1.19
N TYR A 53 -1.66 4.07 -1.84
CA TYR A 53 -0.25 3.77 -2.00
C TYR A 53 0.05 3.27 -3.40
N GLU A 54 1.27 3.51 -3.85
CA GLU A 54 1.80 3.00 -5.11
C GLU A 54 2.72 1.82 -4.85
N VAL A 55 2.62 0.81 -5.71
CA VAL A 55 3.52 -0.33 -5.74
C VAL A 55 4.31 -0.26 -7.04
N ASP A 56 5.62 -0.10 -6.92
CA ASP A 56 6.58 -0.23 -8.01
C ASP A 56 7.25 -1.61 -7.91
N PRO A 57 6.73 -2.63 -8.61
CA PRO A 57 7.28 -3.97 -8.60
C PRO A 57 8.68 -4.04 -9.23
N SER A 58 9.02 -3.13 -10.17
CA SER A 58 10.33 -3.09 -10.82
C SER A 58 11.42 -2.63 -9.86
N ARG A 59 11.14 -1.62 -9.03
CA ARG A 59 12.06 -1.12 -8.00
C ARG A 59 11.88 -1.79 -6.65
N LYS A 60 10.95 -2.75 -6.54
CA LYS A 60 10.52 -3.40 -5.29
C LYS A 60 10.21 -2.37 -4.19
N ARG A 61 9.50 -1.31 -4.56
CA ARG A 61 9.26 -0.16 -3.70
C ARG A 61 7.76 0.06 -3.53
N LEU A 62 7.38 0.36 -2.30
CA LEU A 62 6.05 0.86 -1.98
C LEU A 62 6.15 2.33 -1.58
N THR A 63 5.18 3.15 -1.95
CA THR A 63 5.13 4.57 -1.56
C THR A 63 3.72 4.93 -1.13
N LEU A 64 3.55 5.29 0.14
CA LEU A 64 2.30 5.86 0.65
C LEU A 64 2.12 7.26 0.07
N ARG A 65 1.00 7.49 -0.61
CA ARG A 65 0.70 8.77 -1.30
C ARG A 65 -0.17 9.66 -0.43
N GLU A 66 -1.29 9.14 0.03
CA GLU A 66 -2.30 9.92 0.72
C GLU A 66 -3.04 9.05 1.73
N ILE A 67 -3.45 9.66 2.85
CA ILE A 67 -4.43 9.07 3.75
C ILE A 67 -5.58 10.07 3.87
N ALA A 68 -6.74 9.69 3.35
CA ALA A 68 -7.96 10.48 3.38
C ALA A 68 -8.93 9.92 4.43
N LEU A 69 -9.70 10.79 5.05
CA LEU A 69 -10.89 10.37 5.77
C LEU A 69 -11.92 9.90 4.76
N ARG A 70 -12.46 8.70 4.96
CA ARG A 70 -13.65 8.22 4.29
C ARG A 70 -14.79 9.14 4.71
N SER A 71 -15.07 10.14 3.88
CA SER A 71 -16.30 10.90 4.03
C SER A 71 -17.44 9.91 3.87
N THR A 72 -18.18 9.66 4.95
CA THR A 72 -19.52 9.09 4.86
C THR A 72 -20.35 10.09 4.07
N GLN A 73 -20.29 10.01 2.73
CA GLN A 73 -21.35 10.57 1.91
C GLN A 73 -22.61 9.82 2.33
N GLY A 74 -23.45 10.53 3.07
CA GLY A 74 -24.75 10.04 3.52
C GLY A 74 -25.54 9.55 2.33
N VAL A 75 -26.08 8.35 2.49
CA VAL A 75 -27.30 7.89 1.82
C VAL A 75 -28.11 7.16 2.88
#